data_AF-B1YVG8-F1
#
_entry.id   AF-B1YVG8-F1
#
_cell.length_a   1.000
_cell.length_b   1.000
_cell.length_c   1.000
_cell.angle_alpha   90.00
_cell.angle_beta   90.00
_cell.angle_gamma   90.00
#
_symmetry.space_group_name_H-M   'P 1'
#
loop_
_entity.id
_entity.type
_entity.pdbx_description
1 polymer ?
#
loop_
_entity_poly.entity_id
_entity_poly.type
_entity_poly.pdbx_seq_one_letter_code
_entity_poly.pdbx_strand_id
1 'polypeptide(L)'
;MNHANPPDFDSAAFRQALGQFATGVTVITTQAPSGQLIGITASSFNSVSLDPPLVLWSLAHKSASTPVFRSNSHYVVNVLAASQIDLCKRFSTYKGDRFEGIAHVAGNSGMPVLDGALAWFECHNRSRYDEGDHVIFVGEVERCGVRAVSDAAPPLVFHGGGFHGLTPL
;
A
#
# COMPACT_ATOMS: atom_id res chain seq x y z
N MET A 1 -32.52 -11.86 -0.38
CA MET A 1 -32.33 -11.12 0.88
C MET A 1 -30.87 -10.71 0.89
N ASN A 2 -30.56 -9.41 0.73
CA ASN A 2 -29.19 -8.94 0.45
C ASN A 2 -28.55 -8.27 1.68
N HIS A 3 -28.83 -8.76 2.88
CA HIS A 3 -28.22 -8.24 4.10
C HIS A 3 -27.73 -9.40 4.96
N ALA A 4 -26.50 -9.26 5.46
CA ALA A 4 -25.93 -10.16 6.45
C ALA A 4 -26.66 -10.00 7.79
N ASN A 5 -26.55 -11.02 8.65
CA ASN A 5 -26.95 -10.87 10.05
C ASN A 5 -26.08 -9.80 10.74
N PRO A 6 -26.59 -9.14 11.79
CA PRO A 6 -25.78 -8.24 12.60
C PRO A 6 -24.56 -8.96 13.17
N PRO A 7 -23.41 -8.27 13.29
CA PRO A 7 -22.23 -8.85 13.94
C PRO A 7 -22.51 -9.14 15.41
N ASP A 8 -22.00 -10.28 15.89
CA ASP A 8 -21.99 -10.70 17.28
C ASP A 8 -20.68 -10.31 18.01
N PHE A 9 -19.87 -9.47 17.38
CA PHE A 9 -18.59 -8.98 17.86
C PHE A 9 -18.50 -7.44 17.80
N ASP A 10 -17.61 -6.86 18.61
CA ASP A 10 -17.28 -5.44 18.53
C ASP A 10 -16.11 -5.15 17.58
N SER A 11 -15.82 -3.86 17.35
CA SER A 11 -14.73 -3.45 16.46
C SER A 11 -13.33 -3.83 16.97
N ALA A 12 -13.14 -4.01 18.27
CA ALA A 12 -11.84 -4.38 18.83
C ALA A 12 -11.55 -5.88 18.55
N ALA A 13 -12.54 -6.74 18.83
CA ALA A 13 -12.49 -8.16 18.50
C ALA A 13 -12.30 -8.38 16.99
N PHE A 14 -13.01 -7.63 16.14
CA PHE A 14 -12.85 -7.73 14.69
C PHE A 14 -11.42 -7.37 14.24
N ARG A 15 -10.85 -6.26 14.74
CA ARG A 15 -9.46 -5.87 14.43
C ARG A 15 -8.44 -6.89 14.91
N GLN A 16 -8.65 -7.46 16.09
CA GLN A 16 -7.77 -8.50 16.63
C GLN A 16 -7.78 -9.75 15.73
N ALA A 17 -8.97 -10.16 15.27
CA ALA A 17 -9.13 -11.28 14.34
C ALA A 17 -8.45 -11.01 12.99
N LEU A 18 -8.68 -9.82 12.39
CA LEU A 18 -7.99 -9.40 11.16
C LEU A 18 -6.47 -9.39 11.32
N GLY A 19 -5.97 -9.00 12.50
CA GLY A 19 -4.54 -8.94 12.80
C GLY A 19 -3.83 -10.29 12.81
N GLN A 20 -4.54 -11.42 12.84
CA GLN A 20 -3.94 -12.76 12.74
C GLN A 20 -3.49 -13.11 11.32
N PHE A 21 -4.01 -12.41 10.30
CA PHE A 21 -3.53 -12.56 8.93
C PHE A 21 -2.30 -11.67 8.73
N ALA A 22 -1.11 -12.27 8.82
CA ALA A 22 0.14 -11.56 8.60
C ALA A 22 0.24 -11.04 7.15
N THR A 23 0.67 -9.80 6.99
CA THR A 23 0.85 -9.18 5.68
C THR A 23 2.26 -8.63 5.52
N GLY A 24 2.70 -8.48 4.27
CA GLY A 24 3.74 -7.51 3.96
C GLY A 24 3.25 -6.08 4.21
N VAL A 25 4.18 -5.12 4.17
CA VAL A 25 3.87 -3.69 4.26
C VAL A 25 4.24 -3.01 2.96
N THR A 26 3.35 -2.16 2.45
CA THR A 26 3.61 -1.35 1.25
C THR A 26 3.50 0.14 1.55
N VAL A 27 4.12 0.96 0.70
CA VAL A 27 3.80 2.39 0.58
C VAL A 27 3.27 2.62 -0.83
N ILE A 28 2.05 3.13 -0.91
CA ILE A 28 1.42 3.52 -2.16
C ILE A 28 1.75 4.98 -2.40
N THR A 29 2.36 5.28 -3.54
CA THR A 29 2.81 6.63 -3.90
C THR A 29 2.09 7.13 -5.15
N THR A 30 1.90 8.44 -5.21
CA THR A 30 1.30 9.14 -6.34
C THR A 30 1.69 10.62 -6.27
N GLN A 31 1.14 11.48 -7.12
CA GLN A 31 1.44 12.90 -7.15
C GLN A 31 0.15 13.73 -7.25
N ALA A 32 -0.04 14.73 -6.39
CA ALA A 32 -1.15 15.66 -6.51
C ALA A 32 -1.06 16.50 -7.80
N PRO A 33 -2.16 17.07 -8.31
CA PRO A 33 -2.14 17.94 -9.48
C PRO A 33 -1.18 19.14 -9.37
N SER A 34 -0.86 19.58 -8.15
CA SER A 34 0.13 20.63 -7.87
C SER A 34 1.59 20.21 -8.08
N GLY A 35 1.84 18.92 -8.35
CA GLY A 35 3.18 18.34 -8.39
C GLY A 35 3.66 17.81 -7.03
N GLN A 36 2.92 18.05 -5.94
CA GLN A 36 3.28 17.55 -4.62
C GLN A 36 3.22 16.02 -4.57
N LEU A 37 4.29 15.37 -4.10
CA LEU A 37 4.33 13.92 -3.94
C LEU A 37 3.48 13.48 -2.74
N ILE A 38 2.73 12.40 -2.93
CA ILE A 38 1.81 11.83 -1.94
C ILE A 38 2.17 10.37 -1.74
N GLY A 39 2.20 9.93 -0.49
CA GLY A 39 2.47 8.55 -0.14
C GLY A 39 1.72 8.14 1.11
N ILE A 40 1.29 6.89 1.14
CA ILE A 40 0.60 6.31 2.29
C ILE A 40 1.03 4.86 2.49
N THR A 41 1.27 4.49 3.73
CA THR A 41 1.48 3.09 4.10
C THR A 41 0.16 2.31 4.03
N ALA A 42 0.21 1.12 3.47
CA ALA A 42 -0.91 0.20 3.42
C ALA A 42 -0.44 -1.25 3.70
N SER A 43 -1.27 -2.00 4.44
CA SER A 43 -1.15 -3.45 4.60
C SER A 43 -2.31 -4.20 3.94
N SER A 44 -3.23 -3.48 3.29
CA SER A 44 -4.40 -4.01 2.58
C SER A 44 -4.11 -4.48 1.15
N PHE A 45 -2.84 -4.41 0.71
CA PHE A 45 -2.43 -4.78 -0.64
C PHE A 45 -2.55 -6.30 -0.89
N ASN A 46 -3.02 -6.68 -2.08
CA ASN A 46 -2.99 -8.07 -2.53
C ASN A 46 -2.97 -8.18 -4.06
N SER A 47 -2.55 -9.34 -4.58
CA SER A 47 -2.69 -9.70 -6.00
C SER A 47 -4.12 -10.15 -6.32
N VAL A 48 -4.58 -9.89 -7.55
CA VAL A 48 -5.95 -10.21 -7.99
C VAL A 48 -5.97 -11.12 -9.22
N SER A 49 -5.19 -10.79 -10.24
CA SER A 49 -5.20 -11.50 -11.53
C SER A 49 -3.82 -11.48 -12.17
N LEU A 50 -3.53 -12.51 -12.96
CA LEU A 50 -2.33 -12.59 -13.79
C LEU A 50 -2.57 -12.09 -15.22
N ASP A 51 -3.77 -12.34 -15.78
CA ASP A 51 -4.15 -11.88 -17.12
C ASP A 51 -5.60 -11.37 -17.15
N PRO A 52 -5.83 -10.04 -17.24
CA PRO A 52 -4.81 -8.98 -17.19
C PRO A 52 -4.14 -8.92 -15.80
N PRO A 53 -2.93 -8.34 -15.67
CA PRO A 53 -2.20 -8.30 -14.41
C PRO A 53 -2.83 -7.27 -13.45
N LEU A 54 -3.53 -7.73 -12.42
CA LEU A 54 -4.26 -6.88 -11.49
C LEU A 54 -3.79 -7.05 -10.05
N VAL A 55 -3.74 -5.93 -9.34
CA VAL A 55 -3.56 -5.84 -7.89
C VAL A 55 -4.67 -5.00 -7.27
N LEU A 56 -4.85 -5.11 -5.96
CA LEU A 56 -5.73 -4.22 -5.21
C LEU A 56 -5.11 -3.72 -3.91
N TRP A 57 -5.68 -2.65 -3.39
CA TRP A 57 -5.46 -2.16 -2.03
C TRP A 57 -6.63 -1.29 -1.60
N SER A 58 -6.76 -1.04 -0.31
CA SER A 58 -7.89 -0.28 0.25
C SER A 58 -7.43 0.94 1.05
N LEU A 59 -8.16 2.05 0.92
CA LEU A 59 -7.90 3.32 1.60
C LEU A 59 -9.16 3.84 2.29
N ALA A 60 -9.04 4.19 3.57
CA ALA A 60 -10.16 4.72 4.34
C ALA A 60 -10.67 6.05 3.75
N HIS A 61 -11.99 6.26 3.69
CA HIS A 61 -12.58 7.51 3.20
C HIS A 61 -12.06 8.74 3.94
N LYS A 62 -11.81 8.60 5.25
CA LYS A 62 -11.31 9.67 6.12
C LYS A 62 -9.85 10.08 5.86
N SER A 63 -9.11 9.35 5.02
CA SER A 63 -7.74 9.72 4.70
C SER A 63 -7.70 11.00 3.87
N ALA A 64 -6.84 11.94 4.25
CA ALA A 64 -6.63 13.18 3.50
C ALA A 64 -6.09 12.95 2.07
N SER A 65 -5.48 11.79 1.82
CA SER A 65 -4.97 11.42 0.49
C SER A 65 -6.04 10.82 -0.42
N THR A 66 -7.21 10.45 0.10
CA THR A 66 -8.27 9.79 -0.67
C THR A 66 -8.71 10.57 -1.91
N PRO A 67 -8.93 11.90 -1.86
CA PRO A 67 -9.28 12.67 -3.05
C PRO A 67 -8.23 12.57 -4.16
N VAL A 68 -6.94 12.61 -3.79
CA VAL A 68 -5.83 12.53 -4.77
C VAL A 68 -5.77 11.16 -5.43
N PHE A 69 -5.80 10.07 -4.65
CA PHE A 69 -5.80 8.72 -5.23
C PHE A 69 -7.04 8.44 -6.06
N ARG A 70 -8.20 9.00 -5.69
CA ARG A 70 -9.42 8.90 -6.49
C ARG A 70 -9.29 9.58 -7.84
N SER A 71 -8.76 10.81 -7.88
CA SER A 71 -8.66 11.56 -9.13
C SER A 71 -7.50 11.12 -10.02
N ASN A 72 -6.45 10.53 -9.46
CA ASN A 72 -5.28 10.14 -10.23
C ASN A 72 -5.48 8.89 -11.06
N SER A 73 -4.91 8.94 -12.26
CA SER A 73 -4.85 7.84 -13.20
C SER A 73 -3.80 6.79 -12.83
N HIS A 74 -2.74 7.15 -12.09
CA HIS A 74 -1.65 6.23 -11.77
C HIS A 74 -1.18 6.33 -10.32
N TYR A 75 -0.65 5.22 -9.81
CA TYR A 75 0.04 5.13 -8.54
C TYR A 75 1.11 4.02 -8.60
N VAL A 76 2.05 4.03 -7.66
CA VAL A 76 3.03 2.95 -7.48
C VAL A 76 2.80 2.26 -6.15
N VAL A 77 2.76 0.94 -6.15
CA VAL A 77 2.83 0.13 -4.93
C VAL A 77 4.29 -0.21 -4.66
N ASN A 78 4.85 0.18 -3.52
CA ASN A 78 6.23 -0.13 -3.13
C ASN A 78 6.22 -1.10 -1.95
N VAL A 79 6.72 -2.33 -2.13
CA VAL A 79 6.80 -3.36 -1.09
C VAL A 79 8.05 -3.14 -0.24
N LEU A 80 7.89 -3.00 1.07
CA LEU A 80 8.98 -2.55 1.95
C LEU A 80 9.85 -3.70 2.48
N ALA A 81 11.15 -3.42 2.59
CA ALA A 81 12.09 -4.22 3.36
C ALA A 81 11.98 -3.92 4.86
N ALA A 82 12.40 -4.85 5.72
CA ALA A 82 12.36 -4.71 7.18
C ALA A 82 13.16 -3.48 7.67
N SER A 83 14.25 -3.14 6.97
CA SER A 83 15.07 -1.95 7.24
C SER A 83 14.34 -0.63 6.99
N GLN A 84 13.21 -0.64 6.29
CA GLN A 84 12.41 0.55 5.95
C GLN A 84 11.29 0.82 6.97
N ILE A 85 11.41 0.33 8.20
CA ILE A 85 10.40 0.55 9.27
C ILE A 85 10.17 2.03 9.57
N ASP A 86 11.21 2.87 9.53
CA ASP A 86 11.08 4.30 9.79
C ASP A 86 10.38 5.02 8.63
N LEU A 87 10.67 4.60 7.38
CA LEU A 87 9.95 5.05 6.20
C LEU A 87 8.46 4.68 6.31
N CYS A 88 8.15 3.44 6.69
CA CYS A 88 6.78 2.98 6.96
C CYS A 88 6.06 3.88 7.98
N LYS A 89 6.68 4.11 9.15
CA LYS A 89 6.09 4.96 10.20
C LYS A 89 5.87 6.40 9.71
N ARG A 90 6.82 6.95 8.93
CA ARG A 90 6.72 8.29 8.35
C ARG A 90 5.51 8.41 7.43
N PHE A 91 5.34 7.48 6.50
CA PHE A 91 4.20 7.46 5.58
C PHE A 91 2.85 7.12 6.23
N SER A 92 2.87 6.64 7.49
CA SER A 92 1.65 6.36 8.28
C SER A 92 1.21 7.52 9.17
N THR A 93 2.15 8.24 9.79
CA THR A 93 1.85 9.11 10.95
C THR A 93 2.25 10.57 10.75
N TYR A 94 3.25 10.86 9.90
CA TYR A 94 3.81 12.19 9.80
C TYR A 94 2.84 13.16 9.10
N LYS A 95 2.71 14.35 9.71
CA LYS A 95 1.95 15.50 9.18
C LYS A 95 2.96 16.53 8.70
N GLY A 96 3.17 16.59 7.38
CA GLY A 96 4.18 17.43 6.74
C GLY A 96 4.62 16.82 5.43
N ASP A 97 5.76 17.24 4.91
CA ASP A 97 6.35 16.61 3.73
C ASP A 97 6.94 15.23 4.09
N ARG A 98 6.28 14.18 3.60
CA ARG A 98 6.70 12.78 3.83
C ARG A 98 7.86 12.36 2.95
N PHE A 99 8.13 13.08 1.86
CA PHE A 99 9.18 12.78 0.89
C PHE A 99 10.48 13.53 1.16
N GLU A 100 10.48 14.55 2.02
CA GLU A 100 11.68 15.31 2.37
C GLU A 100 12.80 14.37 2.87
N GLY A 101 13.91 14.32 2.12
CA GLY A 101 15.07 13.46 2.41
C GLY A 101 14.86 11.97 2.09
N ILE A 102 13.76 11.59 1.44
CA ILE A 102 13.50 10.20 1.02
C ILE A 102 13.98 10.00 -0.42
N ALA A 103 14.92 9.08 -0.62
CA ALA A 103 15.40 8.71 -1.94
C ALA A 103 14.30 8.00 -2.76
N HIS A 104 14.07 8.48 -3.97
CA HIS A 104 13.09 7.95 -4.91
C HIS A 104 13.44 8.39 -6.33
N VAL A 105 12.87 7.70 -7.31
CA VAL A 105 12.95 8.06 -8.73
C VAL A 105 11.56 8.17 -9.32
N ALA A 106 11.38 8.97 -10.36
CA ALA A 106 10.13 8.98 -11.12
C ALA A 106 10.06 7.70 -11.97
N GLY A 107 8.97 6.94 -11.82
CA GLY A 107 8.65 5.82 -12.70
C GLY A 107 8.25 6.30 -14.11
N ASN A 108 7.88 5.36 -14.99
CA ASN A 108 7.43 5.72 -16.34
C ASN A 108 6.13 6.52 -16.33
N SER A 109 5.27 6.27 -15.35
CA SER A 109 4.05 7.04 -15.08
C SER A 109 4.31 8.42 -14.44
N GLY A 110 5.58 8.74 -14.13
CA GLY A 110 5.98 9.94 -13.38
C GLY A 110 5.76 9.82 -11.86
N MET A 111 5.14 8.72 -11.40
CA MET A 111 4.86 8.51 -9.98
C MET A 111 6.10 8.00 -9.22
N PRO A 112 6.28 8.30 -7.93
CA PRO A 112 7.51 7.97 -7.21
C PRO A 112 7.69 6.47 -6.98
N VAL A 113 8.82 5.92 -7.41
CA VAL A 113 9.31 4.59 -7.01
C VAL A 113 10.33 4.79 -5.89
N LEU A 114 10.08 4.20 -4.72
CA LEU A 114 10.93 4.39 -3.54
C LEU A 114 12.19 3.53 -3.63
N ASP A 115 13.33 4.14 -3.32
CA ASP A 115 14.59 3.41 -3.27
C ASP A 115 14.62 2.38 -2.15
N GLY A 116 15.30 1.25 -2.38
CA GLY A 116 15.42 0.15 -1.42
C GLY A 116 14.17 -0.72 -1.22
N ALA A 117 13.05 -0.40 -1.87
CA ALA A 117 11.86 -1.27 -1.89
C ALA A 117 12.20 -2.65 -2.47
N LEU A 118 11.62 -3.70 -1.89
CA LEU A 118 11.84 -5.09 -2.34
C LEU A 118 11.21 -5.38 -3.70
N ALA A 119 10.05 -4.78 -3.95
CA ALA A 119 9.36 -4.84 -5.23
C ALA A 119 8.54 -3.57 -5.43
N TRP A 120 8.24 -3.27 -6.68
CA TRP A 120 7.36 -2.16 -7.02
C TRP A 120 6.45 -2.51 -8.20
N PHE A 121 5.29 -1.88 -8.23
CA PHE A 121 4.29 -2.05 -9.28
C PHE A 121 3.79 -0.66 -9.71
N GLU A 122 4.05 -0.25 -10.94
CA GLU A 122 3.42 0.92 -11.54
C GLU A 122 2.04 0.50 -12.07
N CYS A 123 1.00 1.16 -11.56
CA CYS A 123 -0.38 0.76 -11.80
C CYS A 123 -1.18 1.88 -12.45
N HIS A 124 -1.89 1.54 -13.51
CA HIS A 124 -3.05 2.29 -13.96
C HIS A 124 -4.22 2.04 -13.00
N ASN A 125 -4.84 3.10 -12.52
CA ASN A 125 -5.94 3.05 -11.57
C ASN A 125 -7.27 2.71 -12.26
N ARG A 126 -7.43 1.42 -12.56
CA ARG A 126 -8.48 0.84 -13.40
C ARG A 126 -9.89 0.98 -12.81
N SER A 127 -10.07 0.68 -11.53
CA SER A 127 -11.40 0.68 -10.91
C SER A 127 -11.35 1.06 -9.43
N ARG A 128 -12.45 1.66 -8.94
CA ARG A 128 -12.60 2.18 -7.58
C ARG A 128 -13.97 1.76 -7.08
N TYR A 129 -14.02 1.05 -5.95
CA TYR A 129 -15.27 0.58 -5.35
C TYR A 129 -15.40 1.17 -3.95
N ASP A 130 -16.50 1.86 -3.68
CA ASP A 130 -16.84 2.28 -2.32
C ASP A 130 -17.43 1.09 -1.56
N GLU A 131 -16.72 0.63 -0.53
CA GLU A 131 -17.10 -0.55 0.25
C GLU A 131 -16.90 -0.30 1.75
N GLY A 132 -18.01 -0.17 2.47
CA GLY A 132 -18.00 0.17 3.89
C GLY A 132 -17.42 1.56 4.14
N ASP A 133 -16.32 1.63 4.91
CA ASP A 133 -15.61 2.87 5.24
C ASP A 133 -14.32 3.09 4.41
N HIS A 134 -14.11 2.28 3.37
CA HIS A 134 -12.93 2.33 2.50
C HIS A 134 -13.31 2.39 1.00
N VAL A 135 -12.39 2.92 0.21
CA VAL A 135 -12.35 2.71 -1.24
C VAL A 135 -11.41 1.56 -1.53
N ILE A 136 -11.85 0.57 -2.31
CA ILE A 136 -10.99 -0.45 -2.90
C ILE A 136 -10.51 0.07 -4.26
N PHE A 137 -9.19 0.17 -4.41
CA PHE A 137 -8.54 0.50 -5.67
C PHE A 137 -8.08 -0.78 -6.34
N VAL A 138 -8.50 -0.99 -7.59
CA VAL A 138 -7.97 -2.05 -8.45
C VAL A 138 -7.02 -1.42 -9.46
N GLY A 139 -5.77 -1.84 -9.42
CA GLY A 139 -4.71 -1.37 -10.30
C GLY A 139 -4.40 -2.40 -11.37
N GLU A 140 -4.33 -1.95 -12.62
CA GLU A 140 -3.76 -2.73 -13.71
C GLU A 140 -2.27 -2.43 -13.79
N VAL A 141 -1.44 -3.48 -13.63
CA VAL A 141 0.01 -3.34 -13.54
C VAL A 141 0.58 -3.18 -14.94
N GLU A 142 1.12 -1.99 -15.22
CA GLU A 142 1.77 -1.69 -16.49
C GLU A 142 3.25 -2.08 -16.47
N ARG A 143 3.88 -1.97 -15.29
CA ARG A 143 5.28 -2.35 -15.04
C ARG A 143 5.46 -2.83 -13.62
N CYS A 144 6.42 -3.73 -13.43
CA CYS A 144 6.87 -4.11 -12.10
C CYS A 144 8.37 -4.39 -12.10
N GLY A 145 8.94 -4.39 -10.90
CA GLY A 145 10.33 -4.76 -10.67
C GLY A 145 10.51 -5.37 -9.29
N VAL A 146 11.60 -6.11 -9.15
CA VAL A 146 12.02 -6.72 -7.88
C VAL A 146 13.48 -6.34 -7.64
N ARG A 147 13.82 -6.12 -6.37
CA ARG A 147 15.20 -5.88 -5.95
C ARG A 147 16.05 -7.11 -6.28
N ALA A 148 17.28 -6.87 -6.74
CA ALA A 148 18.18 -7.94 -7.15
C ALA A 148 18.47 -8.90 -5.99
N VAL A 149 18.54 -10.20 -6.29
CA VAL A 149 18.74 -11.27 -5.30
C VAL A 149 20.08 -11.14 -4.55
N SER A 150 21.10 -10.56 -5.17
CA SER A 150 22.40 -10.26 -4.55
C SER A 150 22.32 -9.27 -3.39
N ASP A 151 21.19 -8.58 -3.24
CA ASP A 151 20.91 -7.58 -2.22
C ASP A 151 19.66 -7.97 -1.41
N ALA A 152 19.63 -9.26 -1.02
CA ALA A 152 18.51 -9.84 -0.30
C ALA A 152 18.30 -9.14 1.05
N ALA A 153 17.12 -8.54 1.22
CA ALA A 153 16.67 -7.98 2.48
C ALA A 153 15.35 -8.66 2.89
N PRO A 154 15.16 -8.99 4.18
CA PRO A 154 13.91 -9.57 4.65
C PRO A 154 12.76 -8.54 4.49
N PRO A 155 11.52 -8.99 4.21
CA PRO A 155 10.38 -8.09 4.11
C PRO A 155 9.97 -7.54 5.47
N LEU A 156 9.42 -6.33 5.46
CA LEU A 156 8.70 -5.81 6.62
C LEU A 156 7.34 -6.50 6.71
N VAL A 157 7.08 -7.15 7.83
CA VAL A 157 5.82 -7.85 8.11
C VAL A 157 5.02 -7.07 9.14
N PHE A 158 3.71 -7.02 8.96
CA PHE A 158 2.77 -6.53 9.97
C PHE A 158 1.85 -7.66 10.42
N HIS A 159 1.83 -7.92 11.73
CA HIS A 159 1.05 -9.01 12.32
C HIS A 159 0.71 -8.69 13.77
N GLY A 160 -0.53 -8.97 14.18
CA GLY A 160 -1.01 -8.76 15.55
C GLY A 160 -0.93 -7.31 16.03
N GLY A 161 -0.91 -6.33 15.12
CA GLY A 161 -0.75 -4.91 15.46
C GLY A 161 0.70 -4.44 15.62
N GLY A 162 1.70 -5.29 15.32
CA GLY A 162 3.12 -4.98 15.42
C GLY A 162 3.92 -5.28 14.15
N PHE A 163 5.15 -4.77 14.09
CA PHE A 163 6.10 -5.03 13.01
C PHE A 163 6.99 -6.23 13.34
N HIS A 164 7.23 -7.07 12.32
CA HIS A 164 8.03 -8.29 12.41
C HIS A 164 8.91 -8.43 11.17
N GLY A 165 9.85 -9.37 11.22
CA GLY A 165 10.59 -9.88 10.06
C GLY A 165 10.28 -11.37 9.84
N LEU A 166 10.61 -11.90 8.66
CA LEU A 166 10.51 -13.33 8.39
C LEU A 166 11.76 -14.07 8.89
N THR A 167 11.54 -15.24 9.46
CA THR A 167 12.58 -16.27 9.66
C THR A 167 12.22 -17.46 8.78
N PRO A 168 13.16 -18.03 8.01
CA PRO A 168 12.92 -19.27 7.28
C PRO A 168 12.46 -20.39 8.23
N LEU A 169 11.56 -21.25 7.75
CA LEU A 169 11.13 -22.46 8.46
C LEU A 169 12.15 -23.58 8.33
#